data_AF-A0A1F3PD79-F1
#
_entry.id   AF-A0A1F3PD79-F1
#
_cell.length_a   1.000
_cell.length_b   1.000
_cell.length_c   1.000
_cell.angle_alpha   90.00
_cell.angle_beta   90.00
_cell.angle_gamma   90.00
#
_symmetry.space_group_name_H-M   'P 1'
#
loop_
_entity.id
_entity.type
_entity.pdbx_description
1 polymer ?
#
loop_
_entity_poly.entity_id
_entity_poly.type
_entity_poly.pdbx_seq_one_letter_code
_entity_poly.pdbx_strand_id
1 'polypeptide(L)' 'MESDDSGFILCYKMKRKYPDVPVILATAVAHETGISFSLDSEVEKSWIRADKYLEKGIRAEQLDQEIMKLLKI' A
#
# COMPACT_ATOMS: atom_id res chain seq x y z
N MET A 1 -0.84 18.06 -12.01
CA MET A 1 -1.69 16.88 -12.24
C MET A 1 -1.01 15.74 -11.49
N GLU A 2 -1.59 15.28 -10.39
CA GLU A 2 -1.14 14.01 -9.79
C GLU A 2 -1.49 12.91 -10.78
N SER A 3 -0.50 12.11 -11.16
CA SER A 3 -0.70 10.91 -11.96
C SER A 3 -1.12 9.76 -11.02
N ASP A 4 -1.92 8.81 -11.51
CA ASP A 4 -2.50 7.72 -10.72
C ASP A 4 -1.42 6.83 -10.02
N ASP A 5 -0.17 6.94 -10.47
CA ASP A 5 1.00 6.26 -9.91
C ASP A 5 1.69 7.03 -8.76
N SER A 6 1.27 8.26 -8.45
CA SER A 6 1.92 9.15 -7.49
C SER A 6 2.06 8.53 -6.09
N GLY A 7 1.04 7.78 -5.65
CA GLY A 7 1.07 7.05 -4.37
C GLY A 7 2.14 5.96 -4.32
N PHE A 8 2.34 5.25 -5.42
CA PHE A 8 3.38 4.21 -5.53
C PHE A 8 4.78 4.83 -5.54
N ILE A 9 4.97 5.93 -6.27
CA ILE A 9 6.24 6.68 -6.28
C ILE A 9 6.57 7.21 -4.88
N LEU A 10 5.58 7.73 -4.16
CA LEU A 10 5.77 8.20 -2.79
C LEU A 10 6.18 7.05 -1.86
N CYS A 11 5.49 5.92 -1.91
CA CYS A 11 5.84 4.72 -1.15
C CYS A 11 7.28 4.28 -1.43
N TYR A 12 7.67 4.22 -2.71
CA TYR A 12 9.04 3.89 -3.13
C TYR A 12 10.08 4.84 -2.50
N LYS A 13 9.84 6.17 -2.59
CA LYS A 13 10.75 7.18 -2.05
C LYS A 13 10.83 7.09 -0.52
N MET A 14 9.70 6.85 0.14
CA MET A 14 9.59 6.74 1.59
C MET A 14 10.36 5.53 2.10
N LYS A 15 10.17 4.34 1.52
CA LYS A 15 10.93 3.13 1.89
C LYS A 15 12.43 3.25 1.63
N ARG A 16 12.85 3.99 0.60
CA ARG A 16 14.28 4.25 0.36
C ARG A 16 14.90 5.18 1.40
N LYS A 17 14.13 6.14 1.91
CA LYS A 17 14.64 7.14 2.86
C LYS A 17 14.48 6.69 4.32
N TYR A 18 13.41 5.97 4.62
CA TYR A 18 13.03 5.50 5.94
C TYR A 18 12.59 4.03 5.85
N PRO A 19 13.54 3.08 5.76
CA PRO A 19 13.22 1.67 5.51
C PRO A 19 12.37 1.03 6.63
N ASP A 20 12.56 1.48 7.86
CA ASP A 20 11.89 0.93 9.05
C ASP A 20 10.47 1.47 9.28
N VAL A 21 10.07 2.51 8.54
CA VAL A 21 8.71 3.07 8.68
C VAL A 21 7.73 2.17 7.93
N PRO A 22 6.70 1.61 8.60
CA PRO A 22 5.66 0.86 7.92
C PRO A 22 4.82 1.77 7.02
N VAL A 23 4.48 1.29 5.83
CA VAL A 23 3.67 1.98 4.84
C VAL A 23 2.50 1.09 4.45
N ILE A 24 1.29 1.62 4.62
CA ILE A 24 0.05 1.06 4.11
C ILE A 24 -0.38 1.86 2.88
N LEU A 25 -0.61 1.19 1.76
CA LEU A 25 -1.19 1.81 0.56
C LEU A 25 -2.68 1.49 0.51
N ALA A 26 -3.53 2.50 0.71
CA ALA A 26 -4.98 2.38 0.58
C ALA A 26 -5.44 2.98 -0.77
N THR A 27 -5.94 2.15 -1.68
CA THR A 27 -6.27 2.58 -3.05
C THR A 27 -7.58 1.98 -3.60
N ALA A 28 -8.17 2.63 -4.60
CA ALA A 28 -9.32 2.11 -5.35
C ALA A 28 -8.94 1.65 -6.77
N VAL A 29 -7.64 1.59 -7.09
CA VAL A 29 -7.15 1.29 -8.44
C VAL A 29 -7.69 -0.02 -9.00
N ALA A 30 -7.87 -1.06 -8.16
CA ALA A 30 -8.46 -2.32 -8.60
C ALA A 30 -9.91 -2.15 -9.09
N HIS A 31 -10.70 -1.34 -8.36
CA HIS A 31 -12.07 -1.01 -8.75
C HIS A 31 -12.13 -0.10 -9.99
N GLU A 32 -11.20 0.84 -10.10
CA GLU A 32 -11.20 1.84 -11.18
C GLU A 32 -10.62 1.32 -12.50
N THR A 33 -9.63 0.43 -12.44
CA THR A 33 -8.89 -0.06 -13.62
C THR A 33 -9.15 -1.53 -13.94
N GLY A 34 -9.76 -2.28 -13.03
CA GLY A 34 -9.93 -3.74 -13.14
C GLY A 34 -8.64 -4.53 -12.89
N ILE A 35 -7.52 -3.86 -12.64
CA ILE A 35 -6.22 -4.47 -12.33
C ILE A 35 -6.10 -4.62 -10.82
N SER A 36 -6.29 -5.84 -10.33
CA SER A 36 -5.98 -6.16 -8.94
C SER A 36 -4.47 -6.28 -8.79
N PHE A 37 -3.93 -5.63 -7.76
CA PHE A 37 -2.55 -5.79 -7.39
C PHE A 37 -2.45 -6.63 -6.13
N SER A 38 -1.58 -7.63 -6.15
CA SER A 38 -1.26 -8.45 -5.00
C SER A 38 0.18 -8.24 -4.55
N LEU A 39 0.39 -8.32 -3.24
CA LEU A 39 1.71 -8.48 -2.66
C LEU A 39 2.20 -9.94 -2.75
N ASP A 40 1.68 -10.79 -3.63
CA ASP A 40 2.11 -12.18 -3.78
C ASP A 40 2.99 -12.41 -5.01
N SER A 41 2.84 -11.58 -6.05
CA SER A 41 3.68 -11.60 -7.26
C SER A 41 4.97 -10.80 -7.03
N GLU A 42 6.14 -11.37 -7.35
CA GLU A 42 7.41 -10.63 -7.26
C GLU A 42 7.42 -9.36 -8.12
N VAL A 43 6.76 -9.42 -9.28
CA VAL A 43 6.64 -8.28 -10.20
C VAL A 43 5.79 -7.19 -9.55
N GLU A 44 4.62 -7.54 -9.00
CA GLU A 44 3.73 -6.57 -8.36
C GLU A 44 4.31 -6.04 -7.05
N LYS A 45 4.98 -6.88 -6.24
CA LYS A 45 5.76 -6.43 -5.07
C LYS A 45 6.84 -5.42 -5.43
N SER A 46 7.51 -5.59 -6.58
CA SER A 46 8.58 -4.69 -6.99
C SER A 46 8.06 -3.26 -7.27
N TRP A 47 6.81 -3.19 -7.75
CA TRP A 47 6.06 -1.95 -7.96
C TRP A 47 5.42 -1.44 -6.66
N ILE A 48 4.85 -2.33 -5.87
CA ILE A 48 4.17 -2.04 -4.60
C ILE A 48 5.12 -2.36 -3.45
N ARG A 49 5.99 -1.39 -3.16
CA ARG A 49 6.95 -1.46 -2.04
C ARG A 49 6.33 -1.22 -0.67
N ALA A 50 5.00 -1.30 -0.55
CA ALA A 50 4.28 -1.10 0.70
C ALA A 50 4.31 -2.38 1.54
N ASP A 51 4.24 -2.25 2.87
CA ASP A 51 4.13 -3.42 3.76
C ASP A 51 2.72 -4.01 3.71
N LYS A 52 1.72 -3.16 3.41
CA LYS A 52 0.32 -3.55 3.21
C LYS A 52 -0.31 -2.79 2.05
N TYR A 53 -1.15 -3.53 1.32
CA TYR A 53 -2.01 -3.00 0.27
C TYR A 53 -3.46 -3.25 0.70
N LEU A 54 -4.27 -2.19 0.74
CA LEU A 54 -5.67 -2.24 1.15
C LEU A 54 -6.56 -1.55 0.12
N GLU A 55 -7.75 -2.09 -0.09
CA GLU A 55 -8.76 -1.41 -0.89
C GLU A 55 -9.45 -0.30 -0.08
N LYS A 56 -9.70 0.84 -0.72
CA LYS A 56 -10.54 1.90 -0.13
C LYS A 56 -11.94 1.34 0.14
N GLY A 57 -12.51 1.72 1.28
CA GLY A 57 -13.76 1.13 1.79
C GLY A 57 -13.55 0.07 2.87
N ILE A 58 -12.30 -0.20 3.25
CA ILE A 58 -11.98 -0.98 4.45
C ILE A 58 -12.62 -0.37 5.70
N ARG A 59 -13.16 -1.20 6.59
CA ARG A 59 -13.73 -0.74 7.86
C ARG A 59 -12.64 -0.20 8.77
N ALA A 60 -12.97 0.79 9.58
CA ALA A 60 -12.02 1.44 10.49
C ALA A 60 -11.34 0.43 11.43
N GLU A 61 -12.10 -0.54 11.95
CA GLU A 61 -11.58 -1.57 12.86
C GLU A 61 -10.57 -2.49 12.17
N GLN A 62 -10.76 -2.79 10.89
CA GLN A 62 -9.81 -3.61 10.14
C GLN A 62 -8.53 -2.83 9.84
N LEU A 63 -8.63 -1.53 9.54
CA LEU A 63 -7.46 -0.67 9.37
C LEU A 63 -6.65 -0.57 10.67
N ASP A 64 -7.33 -0.38 11.81
CA ASP A 64 -6.70 -0.32 13.12
C ASP A 64 -5.92 -1.61 13.44
N GLN A 65 -6.52 -2.77 13.17
CA GLN A 65 -5.84 -4.06 13.33
C GLN A 65 -4.58 -4.20 12.46
N GLU A 66 -4.61 -3.73 11.21
CA GLU A 66 -3.43 -3.79 10.34
C GLU A 66 -2.33 -2.83 10.81
N ILE A 67 -2.70 -1.65 11.34
CA ILE A 67 -1.75 -0.72 11.97
C ILE A 67 -1.10 -1.38 13.20
N MET A 68 -1.89 -1.95 14.10
CA MET A 68 -1.37 -2.64 15.30
C MET A 68 -0.40 -3.77 14.94
N LYS A 69 -0.76 -4.62 13.96
CA LYS A 69 0.12 -5.69 13.46
C LYS A 69 1.46 -5.17 12.93
N LEU A 70 1.45 -4.04 12.21
CA LEU A 70 2.67 -3.44 11.67
C LEU A 70 3.53 -2.81 12.76
N LEU A 71 2.91 -2.21 13.77
CA LEU A 71 3.60 -1.64 14.93
C LEU A 71 4.04 -2.68 15.96
N LYS A 72 3.55 -3.92 15.84
CA LYS A 72 3.81 -5.04 16.77
C LYS A 72 3.36 -4.71 18.21
N ILE A 73 2.21 -4.04 18.32
CA ILE A 73 1.52 -3.71 19.57
C ILE A 73 0.26 -4.57 19.66
#